data_AF-X1PYY8-F1
#
_entry.id   AF-X1PYY8-F1
#
_cell.length_a   1.000
_cell.length_b   1.000
_cell.length_c   1.000
_cell.angle_alpha   90.00
_cell.angle_beta   90.00
_cell.angle_gamma   90.00
#
_symmetry.space_group_name_H-M   'P 1'
#
loop_
_entity.id
_entity.type
_entity.pdbx_description
1 polymer ?
#
loop_
_entity_poly.entity_id
_entity_poly.type
_entity_poly.pdbx_seq_one_letter_code
_entity_poly.pdbx_strand_id
1 'polypeptide(L)'
;PIFEYLKMFQIKSGDEIVEQLFSLKDRGGRELALRPEITPTLARMINQQINSLPRPIKWFSVPRLFRAERPQRGRLREFFQWNIDIIGIDDVLADAEVIFCALDYLQEIGLTPDDIVVKISSRKMLAAVLQTIGIAESELEDLYALLDKRSRVPQEAFEKMLDEQVSDSSMTRKILDFMAVQNISEIREDSDEIAGAKDELAELVRLLNEMGVDDYCKFDSSIVRGLAYYTGIVYEIYDKASKLRAIGGGG
;
A
#
# COMPACT_ATOMS: atom_id res chain seq x y z
N PRO A 1 -18.25 -13.84 0.02
CA PRO A 1 -18.02 -15.26 0.37
C PRO A 1 -16.59 -15.44 0.89
N ILE A 2 -16.31 -16.46 1.71
CA ILE A 2 -14.93 -16.73 2.17
C ILE A 2 -14.06 -17.38 1.08
N PHE A 3 -14.70 -18.20 0.24
CA PHE A 3 -14.09 -18.76 -0.96
C PHE A 3 -14.30 -17.81 -2.14
N GLU A 4 -13.23 -17.55 -2.89
CA GLU A 4 -13.25 -16.86 -4.18
C GLU A 4 -12.49 -17.72 -5.21
N TYR A 5 -12.67 -17.44 -6.50
CA TYR A 5 -11.91 -18.14 -7.54
C TYR A 5 -10.43 -17.82 -7.40
N LEU A 6 -9.58 -18.85 -7.43
CA LEU A 6 -8.12 -18.72 -7.28
C LEU A 6 -7.55 -17.69 -8.27
N LYS A 7 -8.04 -17.72 -9.51
CA LYS A 7 -7.66 -16.82 -10.60
C LYS A 7 -7.75 -15.33 -10.24
N MET A 8 -8.65 -14.92 -9.35
CA MET A 8 -8.78 -13.51 -8.95
C MET A 8 -7.51 -12.98 -8.27
N PHE A 9 -6.77 -13.83 -7.58
CA PHE A 9 -5.56 -13.44 -6.85
C PHE A 9 -4.29 -13.57 -7.71
N GLN A 10 -4.33 -14.34 -8.79
CA GLN A 10 -3.17 -14.52 -9.69
C GLN A 10 -2.96 -13.33 -10.64
N ILE A 11 -4.01 -12.58 -11.00
CA ILE A 11 -3.97 -11.56 -12.07
C ILE A 11 -2.88 -10.50 -11.85
N LYS A 12 -2.66 -10.05 -10.60
CA LYS A 12 -1.70 -8.99 -10.27
C LYS A 12 -0.51 -9.44 -9.42
N SER A 13 -0.46 -10.71 -9.05
CA SER A 13 0.58 -11.23 -8.13
C SER A 13 1.34 -12.42 -8.69
N GLY A 14 1.06 -12.80 -9.95
CA GLY A 14 1.68 -13.95 -10.60
C GLY A 14 1.28 -15.29 -9.96
N ASP A 15 1.96 -16.36 -10.37
CA ASP A 15 1.69 -17.70 -9.87
C ASP A 15 2.34 -17.98 -8.50
N GLU A 16 3.36 -17.22 -8.11
CA GLU A 16 4.03 -17.36 -6.81
C GLU A 16 3.11 -17.08 -5.63
N ILE A 17 2.06 -16.27 -5.83
CA ILE A 17 1.08 -16.02 -4.76
C ILE A 17 0.38 -17.30 -4.31
N VAL A 18 0.22 -18.30 -5.20
CA VAL A 18 -0.47 -19.55 -4.89
C VAL A 18 0.17 -20.28 -3.71
N GLU A 19 1.50 -20.22 -3.58
CA GLU A 19 2.23 -20.82 -2.45
C GLU A 19 1.89 -20.15 -1.10
N GLN A 20 1.38 -18.92 -1.15
CA GLN A 20 1.01 -18.13 0.01
C GLN A 20 -0.50 -18.17 0.30
N LEU A 21 -1.29 -18.91 -0.49
CA LEU A 21 -2.74 -19.04 -0.34
C LEU A 21 -3.15 -20.43 0.12
N PHE A 22 -4.26 -20.50 0.86
CA PHE A 22 -4.99 -21.75 1.01
C PHE A 22 -5.88 -21.96 -0.20
N SER A 23 -5.39 -22.70 -1.19
CA SER A 23 -6.13 -23.06 -2.39
C SER A 23 -6.63 -24.51 -2.34
N LEU A 24 -7.74 -24.77 -3.03
CA LEU A 24 -8.33 -26.10 -3.17
C LEU A 24 -9.08 -26.23 -4.50
N LYS A 25 -9.27 -27.47 -4.94
CA LYS A 25 -10.19 -27.81 -6.02
C LYS A 25 -11.45 -28.44 -5.42
N ASP A 26 -12.61 -27.86 -5.72
CA ASP A 26 -13.87 -28.39 -5.20
C ASP A 26 -14.40 -29.60 -5.98
N ARG A 27 -15.53 -30.17 -5.54
CA ARG A 27 -16.16 -31.34 -6.20
C ARG A 27 -16.61 -31.06 -7.65
N GLY A 28 -16.82 -29.80 -8.01
CA GLY A 28 -17.16 -29.36 -9.36
C GLY A 28 -15.95 -29.07 -10.23
N GLY A 29 -14.73 -29.29 -9.72
CA GLY A 29 -13.49 -29.04 -10.43
C GLY A 29 -13.08 -27.57 -10.49
N ARG A 30 -13.71 -26.69 -9.70
CA ARG A 30 -13.37 -25.26 -9.64
C ARG A 30 -12.17 -25.05 -8.73
N GLU A 31 -11.25 -24.20 -9.16
CA GLU A 31 -10.10 -23.78 -8.35
C GLU A 31 -10.49 -22.58 -7.50
N LEU A 32 -10.46 -22.77 -6.19
CA LEU A 32 -10.88 -21.81 -5.19
C LEU A 32 -9.73 -21.50 -4.24
N ALA A 33 -9.76 -20.32 -3.64
CA ALA A 33 -8.91 -19.94 -2.53
C ALA A 33 -9.74 -19.39 -1.37
N LEU A 34 -9.30 -19.66 -0.13
CA LEU A 34 -9.68 -18.82 0.99
C LEU A 34 -9.03 -17.45 0.77
N ARG A 35 -9.85 -16.40 0.75
CA ARG A 35 -9.38 -15.05 0.41
C ARG A 35 -8.28 -14.55 1.38
N PRO A 36 -7.15 -14.05 0.87
CA PRO A 36 -6.07 -13.45 1.68
C PRO A 36 -6.32 -11.98 2.03
N GLU A 37 -7.16 -11.32 1.24
CA GLU A 37 -7.56 -9.92 1.34
C GLU A 37 -9.00 -9.75 0.81
N ILE A 38 -9.61 -8.59 1.03
CA ILE A 38 -10.99 -8.33 0.58
C ILE A 38 -11.05 -7.54 -0.73
N THR A 39 -10.00 -6.82 -1.12
CA THR A 39 -10.01 -5.88 -2.25
C THR A 39 -10.48 -6.51 -3.57
N PRO A 40 -9.98 -7.70 -4.00
CA PRO A 40 -10.49 -8.36 -5.21
C PRO A 40 -11.96 -8.78 -5.09
N THR A 41 -12.42 -9.15 -3.89
CA THR A 41 -13.82 -9.47 -3.63
C THR A 41 -14.70 -8.24 -3.77
N LEU A 42 -14.26 -7.10 -3.21
CA LEU A 42 -14.93 -5.82 -3.31
C LEU A 42 -15.06 -5.38 -4.78
N ALA A 43 -13.95 -5.41 -5.52
CA ALA A 43 -13.94 -5.10 -6.95
C ALA A 43 -14.92 -5.97 -7.75
N ARG A 44 -14.95 -7.29 -7.49
CA ARG A 44 -15.93 -8.21 -8.11
C ARG A 44 -17.36 -7.82 -7.78
N MET A 45 -17.66 -7.51 -6.52
CA MET A 45 -19.01 -7.15 -6.07
C MET A 45 -19.48 -5.84 -6.71
N ILE A 46 -18.63 -4.83 -6.78
CA ILE A 46 -18.95 -3.53 -7.40
C ILE A 46 -19.10 -3.68 -8.91
N ASN A 47 -18.20 -4.42 -9.58
CA ASN A 47 -18.30 -4.64 -11.02
C ASN A 47 -19.63 -5.30 -11.42
N GLN A 48 -20.18 -6.18 -10.58
CA GLN A 48 -21.50 -6.80 -10.81
C GLN A 48 -22.68 -5.81 -10.69
N GLN A 49 -22.49 -4.67 -10.05
CA GLN A 49 -23.53 -3.67 -9.75
C GLN A 49 -23.10 -2.25 -10.20
N ILE A 50 -22.16 -2.16 -11.14
CA ILE A 50 -21.44 -0.91 -11.42
C ILE A 50 -22.35 0.22 -11.94
N ASN A 51 -23.46 -0.15 -12.58
CA ASN A 51 -24.46 0.76 -13.16
C ASN A 51 -25.62 1.08 -12.20
N SER A 52 -25.74 0.37 -11.08
CA SER A 52 -26.85 0.51 -10.12
C SER A 52 -26.44 1.20 -8.82
N LEU A 53 -25.15 1.19 -8.48
CA LEU A 53 -24.65 1.79 -7.25
C LEU A 53 -24.44 3.31 -7.39
N PRO A 54 -25.00 4.15 -6.49
CA PRO A 54 -24.70 5.57 -6.46
C PRO A 54 -23.24 5.79 -6.06
N ARG A 55 -22.63 6.87 -6.58
CA ARG A 55 -21.24 7.25 -6.31
C ARG A 55 -21.16 8.57 -5.54
N PRO A 56 -20.15 8.76 -4.67
CA PRO A 56 -19.12 7.78 -4.31
C PRO A 56 -19.67 6.62 -3.46
N ILE A 57 -19.11 5.43 -3.64
CA ILE A 57 -19.43 4.24 -2.85
C ILE A 57 -18.49 4.24 -1.65
N LYS A 58 -19.03 4.28 -0.42
CA LYS A 58 -18.26 4.21 0.82
C LYS A 58 -18.64 2.97 1.60
N TRP A 59 -17.83 1.91 1.53
CA TRP A 59 -18.11 0.63 2.17
C TRP A 59 -17.03 0.26 3.16
N PHE A 60 -17.40 -0.53 4.16
CA PHE A 60 -16.46 -1.13 5.11
C PHE A 60 -16.78 -2.60 5.33
N SER A 61 -15.79 -3.36 5.80
CA SER A 61 -15.97 -4.76 6.18
C SER A 61 -14.94 -5.17 7.22
N VAL A 62 -15.29 -6.13 8.09
CA VAL A 62 -14.34 -6.77 9.03
C VAL A 62 -14.27 -8.27 8.74
N PRO A 63 -13.79 -8.67 7.55
CA PRO A 63 -13.70 -10.07 7.17
C PRO A 63 -12.64 -10.81 7.98
N ARG A 64 -12.91 -12.11 8.13
CA ARG A 64 -11.87 -13.11 8.41
C ARG A 64 -11.14 -13.44 7.10
N LEU A 65 -9.81 -13.43 7.15
CA LEU A 65 -8.89 -13.60 6.02
C LEU A 65 -7.81 -14.64 6.33
N PHE A 66 -7.18 -15.17 5.28
CA PHE A 66 -6.29 -16.33 5.39
C PHE A 66 -5.01 -16.20 4.59
N ARG A 67 -3.89 -16.65 5.15
CA ARG A 67 -2.60 -16.77 4.43
C ARG A 67 -1.90 -18.07 4.79
N ALA A 68 -1.26 -18.70 3.82
CA ALA A 68 -0.53 -19.95 3.97
C ALA A 68 0.96 -19.77 4.30
N GLU A 69 1.39 -18.55 4.59
CA GLU A 69 2.77 -18.23 4.97
C GLU A 69 3.23 -18.94 6.26
N ARG A 70 4.55 -19.01 6.45
CA ARG A 70 5.16 -19.48 7.70
C ARG A 70 4.70 -18.58 8.85
N PRO A 71 4.04 -19.13 9.90
CA PRO A 71 3.59 -18.32 11.03
C PRO A 71 4.76 -17.60 11.71
N GLN A 72 4.53 -16.35 12.08
CA GLN A 72 5.46 -15.55 12.88
C GLN A 72 4.72 -15.04 14.13
N ARG A 73 5.43 -14.43 15.07
CA ARG A 73 4.81 -13.87 16.28
C ARG A 73 3.75 -12.81 15.91
N GLY A 74 2.51 -13.02 16.34
CA GLY A 74 1.35 -12.18 15.98
C GLY A 74 0.91 -12.28 14.51
N ARG A 75 1.51 -13.17 13.72
CA ARG A 75 1.25 -13.37 12.29
C ARG A 75 0.65 -14.75 12.06
N LEU A 76 -0.64 -14.87 12.40
CA LEU A 76 -1.38 -16.11 12.26
C LEU A 76 -1.84 -16.33 10.81
N ARG A 77 -2.24 -17.57 10.53
CA ARG A 77 -2.81 -18.03 9.25
C ARG A 77 -4.24 -17.56 9.02
N GLU A 78 -4.94 -17.21 10.09
CA GLU A 78 -6.28 -16.66 10.10
C GLU A 78 -6.26 -15.38 10.94
N PHE A 79 -6.88 -14.31 10.43
CA PHE A 79 -6.93 -13.02 11.11
C PHE A 79 -8.15 -12.20 10.66
N PHE A 80 -8.53 -11.21 11.47
CA PHE A 80 -9.50 -10.19 11.07
C PHE A 80 -8.76 -8.98 10.49
N GLN A 81 -9.36 -8.34 9.50
CA GLN A 81 -8.88 -7.07 8.97
C GLN A 81 -10.08 -6.17 8.78
N TRP A 82 -10.06 -4.98 9.38
CA TRP A 82 -11.01 -3.94 9.05
C TRP A 82 -10.56 -3.25 7.75
N ASN A 83 -11.46 -3.17 6.77
CA ASN A 83 -11.25 -2.54 5.49
C ASN A 83 -12.28 -1.45 5.31
N ILE A 84 -11.85 -0.34 4.71
CA ILE A 84 -12.65 0.86 4.43
C ILE A 84 -12.23 1.31 3.05
N ASP A 85 -13.20 1.47 2.15
CA ASP A 85 -12.94 1.75 0.75
C ASP A 85 -13.90 2.83 0.25
N ILE A 86 -13.35 3.83 -0.45
CA ILE A 86 -14.11 4.87 -1.15
C ILE A 86 -13.86 4.69 -2.65
N ILE A 87 -14.94 4.50 -3.42
CA ILE A 87 -14.85 4.11 -4.83
C ILE A 87 -15.70 5.01 -5.71
N GLY A 88 -15.15 5.35 -6.87
CA GLY A 88 -15.84 6.16 -7.90
C GLY A 88 -15.60 7.66 -7.75
N ILE A 89 -14.50 8.04 -7.11
CA ILE A 89 -13.99 9.41 -6.98
C ILE A 89 -12.46 9.38 -7.18
N ASP A 90 -11.94 10.39 -7.87
CA ASP A 90 -10.50 10.60 -8.13
C ASP A 90 -10.13 11.95 -7.52
N ASP A 91 -10.12 11.99 -6.18
CA ASP A 91 -9.88 13.17 -5.37
C ASP A 91 -9.15 12.73 -4.10
N VAL A 92 -8.07 13.42 -3.75
CA VAL A 92 -7.25 13.14 -2.57
C VAL A 92 -8.01 13.25 -1.25
N LEU A 93 -9.18 13.91 -1.27
CA LEU A 93 -10.13 13.88 -0.15
C LEU A 93 -10.55 12.46 0.23
N ALA A 94 -10.63 11.53 -0.73
CA ALA A 94 -10.94 10.14 -0.44
C ALA A 94 -9.82 9.47 0.39
N ASP A 95 -8.55 9.72 0.03
CA ASP A 95 -7.39 9.25 0.79
C ASP A 95 -7.37 9.85 2.20
N ALA A 96 -7.63 11.15 2.31
CA ALA A 96 -7.71 11.86 3.58
C ALA A 96 -8.82 11.29 4.48
N GLU A 97 -10.02 11.05 3.94
CA GLU A 97 -11.16 10.49 4.68
C GLU A 97 -10.86 9.07 5.20
N VAL A 98 -10.17 8.24 4.40
CA VAL A 98 -9.78 6.88 4.82
C VAL A 98 -8.70 6.90 5.90
N ILE A 99 -7.67 7.74 5.76
CA ILE A 99 -6.62 7.91 6.77
C ILE A 99 -7.23 8.44 8.08
N PHE A 100 -8.09 9.47 7.97
CA PHE A 100 -8.80 10.03 9.11
C PHE A 100 -9.66 8.98 9.81
N CYS A 101 -10.47 8.20 9.09
CA CYS A 101 -11.32 7.18 9.69
C CYS A 101 -10.52 6.11 10.45
N ALA A 102 -9.35 5.72 9.92
CA ALA A 102 -8.45 4.81 10.62
C ALA A 102 -7.88 5.45 11.90
N LEU A 103 -7.47 6.71 11.84
CA LEU A 103 -6.95 7.44 13.00
C LEU A 103 -8.00 7.75 14.06
N ASP A 104 -9.22 8.10 13.66
CA ASP A 104 -10.36 8.37 14.55
C ASP A 104 -10.65 7.14 15.43
N TYR A 105 -10.70 5.94 14.83
CA TYR A 105 -10.82 4.68 15.57
C TYR A 105 -9.64 4.42 16.51
N LEU A 106 -8.40 4.65 16.05
CA LEU A 106 -7.21 4.42 16.88
C LEU A 106 -7.16 5.38 18.09
N GLN A 107 -7.65 6.60 17.91
CA GLN A 107 -7.84 7.58 18.97
C GLN A 107 -8.92 7.16 19.96
N GLU A 108 -10.05 6.64 19.48
CA GLU A 108 -11.15 6.16 20.32
C GLU A 108 -10.69 5.04 21.27
N ILE A 109 -9.75 4.19 20.83
CA ILE A 109 -9.14 3.14 21.67
C ILE A 109 -7.94 3.64 22.50
N GLY A 110 -7.66 4.93 22.49
CA GLY A 110 -6.69 5.60 23.36
C GLY A 110 -5.26 5.73 22.82
N LEU A 111 -5.02 5.48 21.53
CA LEU A 111 -3.71 5.71 20.93
C LEU A 111 -3.54 7.19 20.57
N THR A 112 -2.41 7.76 20.99
CA THR A 112 -2.08 9.17 20.80
C THR A 112 -0.99 9.34 19.74
N PRO A 113 -0.65 10.59 19.34
CA PRO A 113 0.47 10.82 18.45
C PRO A 113 1.78 10.32 19.05
N ASP A 114 1.91 10.17 20.37
CA ASP A 114 3.14 9.63 20.99
C ASP A 114 3.28 8.11 20.83
N ASP A 115 2.19 7.41 20.53
CA ASP A 115 2.15 5.95 20.41
C ASP A 115 2.33 5.47 18.96
N ILE A 116 1.76 6.19 18.00
CA ILE A 116 1.67 5.76 16.60
C ILE A 116 2.07 6.87 15.62
N VAL A 117 2.39 6.45 14.39
CA VAL A 117 2.69 7.35 13.27
C VAL A 117 2.12 6.77 11.97
N VAL A 118 1.44 7.61 11.20
CA VAL A 118 1.05 7.35 9.81
C VAL A 118 2.13 7.86 8.90
N LYS A 119 2.80 6.95 8.22
CA LYS A 119 3.79 7.26 7.20
C LYS A 119 3.12 7.27 5.83
N ILE A 120 3.25 8.38 5.12
CA ILE A 120 2.55 8.66 3.86
C ILE A 120 3.58 8.84 2.73
N SER A 121 3.25 8.34 1.55
CA SER A 121 4.01 8.52 0.31
C SER A 121 3.05 8.53 -0.89
N SER A 122 3.60 8.60 -2.11
CA SER A 122 2.84 8.57 -3.36
C SER A 122 3.52 7.68 -4.40
N ARG A 123 2.76 6.78 -5.00
CA ARG A 123 3.17 5.97 -6.15
C ARG A 123 3.45 6.82 -7.37
N LYS A 124 2.68 7.91 -7.58
CA LYS A 124 2.93 8.88 -8.65
C LYS A 124 4.29 9.56 -8.46
N MET A 125 4.60 9.98 -7.23
CA MET A 125 5.91 10.56 -6.89
C MET A 125 7.05 9.58 -7.18
N LEU A 126 6.96 8.36 -6.66
CA LEU A 126 7.98 7.34 -6.88
C LEU A 126 8.16 7.01 -8.37
N ALA A 127 7.06 6.84 -9.12
CA ALA A 127 7.10 6.61 -10.56
C ALA A 127 7.83 7.75 -11.29
N ALA A 128 7.45 9.00 -11.01
CA ALA A 128 8.04 10.17 -11.65
C ALA A 128 9.54 10.29 -11.37
N VAL A 129 9.96 10.12 -10.11
CA VAL A 129 11.40 10.13 -9.75
C VAL A 129 12.15 9.02 -10.47
N LEU A 130 11.64 7.79 -10.47
CA LEU A 130 12.27 6.67 -11.17
C LEU A 130 12.41 6.91 -12.68
N GLN A 131 11.39 7.51 -13.30
CA GLN A 131 11.42 7.85 -14.72
C GLN A 131 12.44 8.96 -15.03
N THR A 132 12.56 9.98 -14.17
CA THR A 132 13.57 11.05 -14.37
C THR A 132 15.01 10.55 -14.28
N ILE A 133 15.26 9.47 -13.55
CA ILE A 133 16.59 8.85 -13.46
C ILE A 133 16.83 7.81 -14.56
N GLY A 134 15.85 7.53 -15.41
CA GLY A 134 15.99 6.69 -16.61
C GLY A 134 15.44 5.26 -16.50
N ILE A 135 14.70 4.93 -15.43
CA ILE A 135 14.03 3.62 -15.31
C ILE A 135 12.82 3.57 -16.24
N ALA A 136 12.71 2.49 -17.03
CA ALA A 136 11.59 2.34 -17.95
C ALA A 136 10.30 2.00 -17.21
N GLU A 137 9.16 2.42 -17.76
CA GLU A 137 7.84 2.14 -17.19
C GLU A 137 7.58 0.63 -16.99
N SER A 138 8.09 -0.21 -17.90
CA SER A 138 8.00 -1.67 -17.81
C SER A 138 8.77 -2.29 -16.64
N GLU A 139 9.71 -1.56 -16.03
CA GLU A 139 10.55 -2.04 -14.93
C GLU A 139 9.99 -1.61 -13.56
N LEU A 140 8.97 -0.74 -13.53
CA LEU A 140 8.47 -0.14 -12.31
C LEU A 140 7.85 -1.18 -11.36
N GLU A 141 7.00 -2.08 -11.85
CA GLU A 141 6.31 -3.07 -11.00
C GLU A 141 7.29 -4.00 -10.26
N ASP A 142 8.33 -4.49 -10.95
CA ASP A 142 9.35 -5.33 -10.35
C ASP A 142 10.17 -4.54 -9.32
N LEU A 143 10.53 -3.30 -9.66
CA LEU A 143 11.26 -2.43 -8.76
C LEU A 143 10.42 -2.10 -7.51
N TYR A 144 9.12 -1.85 -7.65
CA TYR A 144 8.20 -1.62 -6.55
C TYR A 144 8.15 -2.78 -5.56
N ALA A 145 8.05 -4.01 -6.07
CA ALA A 145 8.07 -5.21 -5.24
C ALA A 145 9.42 -5.39 -4.53
N LEU A 146 10.51 -4.96 -5.16
CA LEU A 146 11.83 -4.93 -4.53
C LEU A 146 11.92 -3.85 -3.43
N LEU A 147 11.52 -2.61 -3.72
CA LEU A 147 11.61 -1.48 -2.77
C LEU A 147 10.78 -1.73 -1.50
N ASP A 148 9.61 -2.38 -1.60
CA ASP A 148 8.80 -2.77 -0.42
C ASP A 148 9.55 -3.73 0.54
N LYS A 149 10.53 -4.50 0.03
CA LYS A 149 11.32 -5.43 0.84
C LYS A 149 12.35 -4.71 1.72
N ARG A 150 12.66 -3.43 1.50
CA ARG A 150 13.66 -2.63 2.23
C ARG A 150 13.54 -2.77 3.75
N SER A 151 12.33 -2.73 4.28
CA SER A 151 12.07 -2.81 5.73
C SER A 151 12.20 -4.23 6.31
N ARG A 152 12.28 -5.26 5.47
CA ARG A 152 12.23 -6.67 5.87
C ARG A 152 13.55 -7.42 5.65
N VAL A 153 14.48 -6.84 4.92
CA VAL A 153 15.78 -7.46 4.60
C VAL A 153 16.94 -6.60 5.11
N PRO A 154 18.09 -7.19 5.47
CA PRO A 154 19.28 -6.42 5.84
C PRO A 154 19.72 -5.47 4.72
N GLN A 155 20.26 -4.30 5.08
CA GLN A 155 20.67 -3.27 4.13
C GLN A 155 21.62 -3.79 3.04
N GLU A 156 22.66 -4.54 3.41
CA GLU A 156 23.63 -5.11 2.45
C GLU A 156 22.96 -6.06 1.45
N ALA A 157 21.97 -6.85 1.90
CA ALA A 157 21.22 -7.75 1.05
C ALA A 157 20.28 -6.97 0.11
N PHE A 158 19.65 -5.90 0.61
CA PHE A 158 18.81 -5.02 -0.19
C PHE A 158 19.60 -4.34 -1.30
N GLU A 159 20.74 -3.74 -0.97
CA GLU A 159 21.61 -3.05 -1.94
C GLU A 159 22.06 -4.00 -3.04
N LYS A 160 22.44 -5.24 -2.69
CA LYS A 160 22.79 -6.25 -3.68
C LYS A 160 21.62 -6.61 -4.61
N MET A 161 20.42 -6.81 -4.07
CA MET A 161 19.23 -7.09 -4.89
C MET A 161 18.90 -5.90 -5.81
N LEU A 162 19.10 -4.67 -5.34
CA LEU A 162 18.89 -3.47 -6.12
C LEU A 162 19.92 -3.33 -7.25
N ASP A 163 21.19 -3.63 -7.00
CA ASP A 163 22.24 -3.64 -8.03
C ASP A 163 22.03 -4.74 -9.09
N GLU A 164 21.44 -5.88 -8.70
CA GLU A 164 21.05 -6.95 -9.63
C GLU A 164 19.90 -6.51 -10.54
N GLN A 165 18.95 -5.72 -10.02
CA GLN A 165 17.79 -5.21 -10.78
C GLN A 165 18.14 -3.96 -11.61
N VAL A 166 18.97 -3.06 -11.07
CA VAL A 166 19.36 -1.78 -11.67
C VAL A 166 20.86 -1.80 -11.89
N SER A 167 21.28 -2.08 -13.12
CA SER A 167 22.70 -2.29 -13.45
C SER A 167 23.57 -1.03 -13.35
N ASP A 168 22.98 0.18 -13.34
CA ASP A 168 23.70 1.43 -13.20
C ASP A 168 23.80 1.87 -11.74
N SER A 169 25.00 1.78 -11.17
CA SER A 169 25.30 2.20 -9.79
C SER A 169 24.93 3.66 -9.46
N SER A 170 24.92 4.55 -10.45
CA SER A 170 24.48 5.95 -10.29
C SER A 170 22.97 6.01 -10.08
N MET A 171 22.20 5.20 -10.82
CA MET A 171 20.75 5.08 -10.65
C MET A 171 20.41 4.43 -9.32
N THR A 172 21.08 3.33 -8.94
CA THR A 172 20.95 2.70 -7.61
C THR A 172 21.11 3.74 -6.50
N ARG A 173 22.17 4.56 -6.55
CA ARG A 173 22.40 5.59 -5.53
C ARG A 173 21.26 6.61 -5.47
N LYS A 174 20.78 7.11 -6.61
CA LYS A 174 19.64 8.05 -6.64
C LYS A 174 18.37 7.44 -6.05
N ILE A 175 18.11 6.15 -6.30
CA ILE A 175 16.98 5.43 -5.69
C ILE A 175 17.13 5.38 -4.17
N LEU A 176 18.32 5.02 -3.68
CA LEU A 176 18.61 4.95 -2.25
C LEU A 176 18.48 6.33 -1.57
N ASP A 177 18.98 7.38 -2.22
CA ASP A 177 18.88 8.77 -1.77
C ASP A 177 17.41 9.21 -1.70
N PHE A 178 16.63 8.91 -2.74
CA PHE A 178 15.19 9.21 -2.74
C PHE A 178 14.46 8.48 -1.61
N MET A 179 14.72 7.19 -1.39
CA MET A 179 14.10 6.41 -0.30
C MET A 179 14.47 6.91 1.11
N ALA A 180 15.53 7.73 1.25
CA ALA A 180 15.91 8.32 2.52
C ALA A 180 15.18 9.64 2.80
N VAL A 181 14.43 10.19 1.84
CA VAL A 181 13.71 11.45 1.98
C VAL A 181 12.57 11.34 3.00
N GLN A 182 12.51 12.31 3.91
CA GLN A 182 11.51 12.36 4.99
C GLN A 182 10.66 13.63 4.96
N ASN A 183 10.90 14.51 3.98
CA ASN A 183 10.09 15.68 3.72
C ASN A 183 9.95 15.92 2.21
N ILE A 184 8.75 16.29 1.77
CA ILE A 184 8.43 16.58 0.36
C ILE A 184 9.36 17.67 -0.20
N SER A 185 9.77 18.65 0.61
CA SER A 185 10.67 19.73 0.19
C SER A 185 12.10 19.29 -0.12
N GLU A 186 12.51 18.09 0.33
CA GLU A 186 13.86 17.55 0.09
C GLU A 186 13.98 16.88 -1.30
N ILE A 187 12.87 16.65 -2.01
CA ILE A 187 12.85 16.04 -3.34
C ILE A 187 13.39 17.07 -4.36
N ARG A 188 14.55 16.75 -4.95
CA ARG A 188 15.34 17.67 -5.78
C ARG A 188 15.04 17.54 -7.28
N GLU A 189 14.51 16.40 -7.67
CA GLU A 189 14.09 16.11 -9.03
C GLU A 189 12.94 17.04 -9.43
N ASP A 190 12.89 17.37 -10.72
CA ASP A 190 11.95 18.33 -11.28
C ASP A 190 11.37 17.77 -12.58
N SER A 191 10.04 17.63 -12.60
CA SER A 191 9.22 17.26 -13.75
C SER A 191 7.78 17.69 -13.48
N ASP A 192 6.95 17.81 -14.52
CA ASP A 192 5.54 18.16 -14.37
C ASP A 192 4.80 17.11 -13.50
N GLU A 193 5.16 15.83 -13.63
CA GLU A 193 4.63 14.74 -12.83
C GLU A 193 5.03 14.83 -11.35
N ILE A 194 6.28 15.23 -11.07
CA ILE A 194 6.76 15.48 -9.70
C ILE A 194 6.02 16.67 -9.09
N ALA A 195 5.85 17.75 -9.84
CA ALA A 195 5.09 18.92 -9.39
C ALA A 195 3.64 18.53 -9.04
N GLY A 196 2.96 17.79 -9.93
CA GLY A 196 1.60 17.30 -9.67
C GLY A 196 1.50 16.39 -8.44
N ALA A 197 2.48 15.50 -8.24
CA ALA A 197 2.51 14.65 -7.04
C ALA A 197 2.82 15.44 -5.75
N LYS A 198 3.63 16.51 -5.83
CA LYS A 198 3.86 17.44 -4.70
C LYS A 198 2.57 18.17 -4.34
N ASP A 199 1.82 18.64 -5.34
CA ASP A 199 0.55 19.34 -5.12
C ASP A 199 -0.51 18.42 -4.48
N GLU A 200 -0.63 17.18 -4.96
CA GLU A 200 -1.54 16.17 -4.38
C GLU A 200 -1.18 15.85 -2.92
N LEU A 201 0.11 15.66 -2.61
CA LEU A 201 0.57 15.43 -1.23
C LEU A 201 0.38 16.67 -0.33
N ALA A 202 0.58 17.88 -0.85
CA ALA A 202 0.35 19.11 -0.11
C ALA A 202 -1.13 19.29 0.25
N GLU A 203 -2.03 18.97 -0.69
CA GLU A 203 -3.47 19.00 -0.46
C GLU A 203 -3.89 17.95 0.58
N LEU A 204 -3.34 16.73 0.51
CA LEU A 204 -3.57 15.71 1.53
C LEU A 204 -3.18 16.21 2.94
N VAL A 205 -1.99 16.80 3.08
CA VAL A 205 -1.52 17.35 4.36
C VAL A 205 -2.44 18.48 4.84
N ARG A 206 -2.90 19.36 3.93
CA ARG A 206 -3.86 20.42 4.27
C ARG A 206 -5.16 19.84 4.82
N LEU A 207 -5.73 18.83 4.16
CA LEU A 207 -6.97 18.17 4.58
C LEU A 207 -6.82 17.47 5.93
N LEU A 208 -5.72 16.74 6.15
CA LEU A 208 -5.45 16.05 7.42
C LEU A 208 -5.27 17.03 8.60
N ASN A 209 -4.67 18.20 8.35
CA ASN A 209 -4.58 19.28 9.32
C ASN A 209 -5.97 19.88 9.62
N GLU A 210 -6.80 20.13 8.60
CA GLU A 210 -8.19 20.58 8.82
C GLU A 210 -9.05 19.56 9.58
N MET A 211 -8.75 18.27 9.42
CA MET A 211 -9.35 17.17 10.18
C MET A 211 -8.75 17.01 11.59
N GLY A 212 -7.68 17.74 11.94
CA GLY A 212 -7.05 17.73 13.26
C GLY A 212 -6.24 16.46 13.57
N VAL A 213 -5.69 15.80 12.55
CA VAL A 213 -4.94 14.54 12.68
C VAL A 213 -3.53 14.61 12.08
N ASP A 214 -3.05 15.80 11.73
CA ASP A 214 -1.72 16.02 11.15
C ASP A 214 -0.58 15.64 12.10
N ASP A 215 -0.77 15.77 13.42
CA ASP A 215 0.20 15.34 14.44
C ASP A 215 0.56 13.84 14.37
N TYR A 216 -0.32 13.03 13.79
CA TYR A 216 -0.09 11.60 13.55
C TYR A 216 0.69 11.32 12.27
N CYS A 217 0.76 12.28 11.35
CA CYS A 217 1.14 12.05 9.96
C CYS A 217 2.56 12.52 9.65
N LYS A 218 3.28 11.74 8.85
CA LYS A 218 4.62 12.09 8.36
C LYS A 218 4.82 11.59 6.93
N PHE A 219 5.47 12.41 6.10
CA PHE A 219 5.99 11.93 4.82
C PHE A 219 7.18 10.98 5.02
N ASP A 220 7.20 9.89 4.27
CA ASP A 220 8.31 8.93 4.23
C ASP A 220 8.34 8.25 2.86
N SER A 221 9.27 8.66 2.00
CA SER A 221 9.35 8.17 0.61
C SER A 221 9.67 6.67 0.51
N SER A 222 10.13 6.05 1.60
CA SER A 222 10.35 4.60 1.66
C SER A 222 9.05 3.79 1.70
N ILE A 223 7.90 4.44 1.93
CA ILE A 223 6.59 3.78 1.87
C ILE A 223 6.19 3.57 0.41
N VAL A 224 6.11 2.30 0.03
CA VAL A 224 5.79 1.85 -1.34
C VAL A 224 4.54 0.97 -1.37
N ARG A 225 4.36 0.11 -0.36
CA ARG A 225 3.32 -0.93 -0.24
C ARG A 225 3.43 -2.03 -1.29
N GLY A 226 3.56 -3.27 -0.84
CA GLY A 226 3.81 -4.44 -1.70
C GLY A 226 2.66 -4.97 -2.57
N LEU A 227 1.53 -4.27 -2.71
CA LEU A 227 0.44 -4.71 -3.61
C LEU A 227 0.48 -3.91 -4.92
N ALA A 228 0.53 -4.62 -6.04
CA ALA A 228 0.68 -4.08 -7.40
C ALA A 228 -0.57 -3.33 -7.93
N TYR A 229 -1.51 -2.95 -7.07
CA TYR A 229 -2.70 -2.20 -7.47
C TYR A 229 -2.74 -0.77 -6.96
N TYR A 230 -1.80 -0.35 -6.10
CA TYR A 230 -1.69 1.03 -5.66
C TYR A 230 -1.15 1.92 -6.78
N THR A 231 -1.81 3.07 -7.01
CA THR A 231 -1.45 4.01 -8.09
C THR A 231 -1.29 5.45 -7.63
N GLY A 232 -1.76 5.80 -6.44
CA GLY A 232 -1.76 7.17 -5.90
C GLY A 232 -1.07 7.26 -4.54
N ILE A 233 -1.71 7.96 -3.60
CA ILE A 233 -1.28 8.02 -2.21
C ILE A 233 -1.18 6.61 -1.64
N VAL A 234 -0.17 6.38 -0.81
CA VAL A 234 -0.04 5.15 -0.03
C VAL A 234 0.35 5.50 1.39
N TYR A 235 -0.12 4.71 2.35
CA TYR A 235 0.20 4.95 3.76
C TYR A 235 0.30 3.67 4.58
N GLU A 236 1.03 3.77 5.68
CA GLU A 236 1.17 2.72 6.68
C GLU A 236 1.16 3.31 8.09
N ILE A 237 0.51 2.60 9.01
CA ILE A 237 0.41 3.00 10.42
C ILE A 237 1.35 2.12 11.23
N TYR A 238 2.27 2.75 11.99
CA TYR A 238 3.28 2.07 12.79
C TYR A 238 3.20 2.49 14.26
N ASP A 239 3.70 1.64 15.16
CA ASP A 239 4.05 2.08 16.50
C ASP A 239 5.31 2.96 16.45
N LYS A 240 5.32 4.10 17.15
CA LYS A 240 6.49 4.99 17.19
C LYS A 240 7.73 4.32 17.78
N ALA A 241 7.54 3.34 18.67
CA ALA A 241 8.63 2.56 19.23
C ALA A 241 9.32 1.64 18.20
N SER A 242 8.74 1.45 17.00
CA SER A 242 9.26 0.59 15.93
C SER A 242 9.57 -0.84 16.39
N LYS A 243 8.78 -1.35 17.34
CA LYS A 243 8.93 -2.69 17.92
C LYS A 243 7.96 -3.70 17.28
N LEU A 244 6.89 -3.21 16.69
CA LEU A 244 5.84 -4.04 16.11
C LEU A 244 5.86 -3.93 14.58
N ARG A 245 5.05 -4.76 13.95
CA ARG A 245 4.77 -4.64 12.50
C ARG A 245 3.73 -3.53 12.31
N ALA A 246 3.57 -3.10 11.06
CA ALA A 246 2.50 -2.18 10.68
C ALA A 246 1.15 -2.62 11.28
N ILE A 247 0.46 -1.66 11.90
CA ILE A 247 -0.87 -1.79 12.50
C ILE A 247 -1.93 -1.85 11.40
N GLY A 248 -1.75 -1.03 10.37
CA GLY A 248 -2.64 -0.92 9.21
C GLY A 248 -1.95 -0.19 8.06
N GLY A 249 -2.66 -0.01 6.97
CA GLY A 249 -2.19 0.75 5.81
C GLY A 249 -3.08 0.52 4.60
N GLY A 250 -2.98 1.41 3.63
CA GLY A 250 -3.84 1.47 2.45
C GLY A 250 -3.29 2.46 1.42
N GLY A 251 -4.16 2.89 0.52
CA GLY A 251 -3.88 3.74 -0.64
C GLY A 251 -4.77 3.38 -1.82
#